data_AF-A0A956HXH3-F1
#
_entry.id   AF-A0A956HXH3-F1
#
_cell.length_a   1.000
_cell.length_b   1.000
_cell.length_c   1.000
_cell.angle_alpha   90.00
_cell.angle_beta   90.00
_cell.angle_gamma   90.00
#
_symmetry.space_group_name_H-M   'P 1'
#
loop_
_entity.id
_entity.type
_entity.pdbx_description
1 polymer ?
#
loop_
_entity_poly.entity_id
_entity_poly.type
_entity_poly.pdbx_seq_one_letter_code
_entity_poly.pdbx_strand_id
1 'polypeptide(L)'
;DSTVERVFAVMDDSHFTITRPEDLPRLLAVAASRKTGTEPKQLDADALLSMGEGDALTLEVEGARRYMRSSVAAIPTRIRVRLRELPNAGVELLAEGTFEDEAKATDAVTFWDAQRTHFARNLFVSALGLSSPLRAATIEAKGATLHVRAELSRNNIELILSYLEGMIRDWAARRATAAGGTTSPSSPTSTP
;
A
#
# COMPACT_ATOMS: atom_id res chain seq x y z
N ASP A 1 -7.68 22.02 -24.04
CA ASP A 1 -8.37 20.75 -23.78
C ASP A 1 -7.59 19.65 -24.47
N SER A 2 -6.64 19.02 -23.79
CA SER A 2 -5.74 18.02 -24.36
C SER A 2 -6.16 16.65 -23.87
N THR A 3 -6.75 15.85 -24.74
CA THR A 3 -7.14 14.47 -24.47
C THR A 3 -5.88 13.66 -24.19
N VAL A 4 -5.71 13.19 -22.96
CA VAL A 4 -4.56 12.36 -22.59
C VAL A 4 -4.90 10.92 -22.96
N GLU A 5 -4.22 10.38 -23.96
CA GLU A 5 -4.36 8.99 -24.39
C GLU A 5 -3.93 8.04 -23.26
N ARG A 6 -4.75 7.03 -23.00
CA ARG A 6 -4.51 6.01 -21.97
C ARG A 6 -4.68 4.62 -22.58
N VAL A 7 -3.80 3.70 -22.22
CA VAL A 7 -3.90 2.28 -22.56
C VAL A 7 -4.46 1.52 -21.38
N PHE A 8 -5.54 0.79 -21.63
CA PHE A 8 -6.07 -0.21 -20.72
C PHE A 8 -5.42 -1.56 -21.04
N ALA A 9 -4.77 -2.18 -20.06
CA ALA A 9 -4.17 -3.50 -20.23
C ALA A 9 -4.57 -4.42 -19.08
N VAL A 10 -5.09 -5.60 -19.43
CA VAL A 10 -5.30 -6.71 -18.48
C VAL A 10 -3.97 -7.47 -18.38
N MET A 11 -3.39 -7.49 -17.18
CA MET A 11 -2.04 -8.02 -16.93
C MET A 11 -2.07 -9.52 -16.63
N ASP A 12 -3.10 -9.95 -15.91
CA ASP A 12 -3.45 -11.33 -15.60
C ASP A 12 -4.93 -11.41 -15.18
N ASP A 13 -5.36 -12.57 -14.70
CA ASP A 13 -6.75 -12.88 -14.35
C ASP A 13 -7.35 -11.97 -13.26
N SER A 14 -6.54 -11.12 -12.60
CA SER A 14 -6.99 -10.29 -11.49
C SER A 14 -6.36 -8.90 -11.41
N HIS A 15 -5.52 -8.54 -12.38
CA HIS A 15 -4.91 -7.22 -12.43
C HIS A 15 -5.15 -6.58 -13.78
N PHE A 16 -5.57 -5.31 -13.75
CA PHE A 16 -5.56 -4.45 -14.93
C PHE A 16 -4.88 -3.12 -14.61
N THR A 17 -4.35 -2.47 -15.63
CA THR A 17 -3.73 -1.15 -15.53
C THR A 17 -4.34 -0.19 -16.54
N ILE A 18 -4.43 1.07 -16.13
CA ILE A 18 -4.74 2.19 -17.01
C ILE A 18 -3.53 3.11 -16.96
N THR A 19 -2.74 3.13 -18.02
CA THR A 19 -1.45 3.82 -18.04
C THR A 19 -1.27 4.63 -19.32
N ARG A 20 -0.20 5.43 -19.38
CA ARG A 20 0.20 6.05 -20.65
C ARG A 20 0.81 5.01 -21.60
N PRO A 21 0.68 5.21 -22.92
CA PRO A 21 1.33 4.31 -23.89
C PRO A 21 2.82 4.08 -23.60
N GLU A 22 3.56 5.10 -23.20
CA GLU A 22 5.00 5.01 -22.91
C GLU A 22 5.37 4.22 -21.65
N ASP A 23 4.46 4.12 -20.68
CA ASP A 23 4.70 3.46 -19.38
C ASP A 23 4.33 1.97 -19.43
N LEU A 24 3.54 1.54 -20.44
CA LEU A 24 3.08 0.16 -20.60
C LEU A 24 4.21 -0.87 -20.69
N PRO A 25 5.31 -0.68 -21.44
CA PRO A 25 6.39 -1.66 -21.52
C PRO A 25 7.04 -1.93 -20.16
N ARG A 26 7.16 -0.91 -19.29
CA ARG A 26 7.73 -1.05 -17.95
C ARG A 26 6.82 -1.88 -17.04
N LEU A 27 5.51 -1.65 -17.11
CA LEU A 27 4.52 -2.42 -16.37
C LEU A 27 4.46 -3.88 -16.82
N LEU A 28 4.53 -4.13 -18.14
CA LEU A 28 4.58 -5.48 -18.70
C LEU A 28 5.85 -6.22 -18.27
N ALA A 29 7.01 -5.55 -18.21
CA ALA A 29 8.25 -6.15 -17.71
C ALA A 29 8.13 -6.57 -16.24
N VAL A 30 7.58 -5.71 -15.38
CA VAL A 30 7.34 -6.03 -13.96
C VAL A 30 6.37 -7.20 -13.80
N ALA A 31 5.27 -7.22 -14.57
CA ALA A 31 4.32 -8.32 -14.55
C ALA A 31 4.92 -9.64 -15.07
N ALA A 32 5.75 -9.59 -16.11
CA ALA A 32 6.46 -10.75 -16.62
C ALA A 32 7.43 -11.33 -15.58
N SER A 33 8.18 -10.47 -14.87
CA SER A 33 9.06 -10.91 -13.77
C SER A 33 8.30 -11.55 -12.61
N ARG A 34 7.06 -11.13 -12.35
CA ARG A 34 6.19 -11.77 -11.35
C ARG A 34 5.74 -13.16 -11.77
N LYS A 35 5.43 -13.39 -13.06
CA LYS A 35 5.02 -14.71 -13.58
C LYS A 35 6.13 -15.76 -13.51
N THR A 36 7.40 -15.35 -13.52
CA THR A 36 8.55 -16.26 -13.39
C THR A 36 8.89 -16.63 -11.92
N GLY A 37 8.28 -15.96 -10.93
CA GLY A 37 8.44 -16.27 -9.52
C GLY A 37 7.22 -17.02 -8.98
N THR A 38 7.44 -18.19 -8.37
CA THR A 38 6.43 -19.08 -7.79
C THR A 38 5.28 -18.34 -7.07
N GLU A 39 4.04 -18.63 -7.47
CA GLU A 39 2.81 -17.97 -6.99
C GLU A 39 2.57 -18.12 -5.47
N PRO A 40 2.21 -17.04 -4.76
CA PRO A 40 1.38 -17.11 -3.59
C PRO A 40 -0.10 -16.94 -3.96
N LYS A 41 -0.91 -17.94 -3.59
CA LYS A 41 -2.37 -17.97 -3.67
C LYS A 41 -2.98 -16.67 -3.13
N GLN A 42 -3.80 -16.08 -3.99
CA GLN A 42 -4.32 -14.72 -4.01
C GLN A 42 -4.91 -14.19 -2.69
N LEU A 43 -4.54 -12.96 -2.36
CA LEU A 43 -5.38 -12.04 -1.58
C LEU A 43 -6.22 -11.27 -2.59
N ASP A 44 -7.54 -11.36 -2.48
CA ASP A 44 -8.49 -10.63 -3.32
C ASP A 44 -8.48 -9.14 -2.97
N ALA A 45 -7.38 -8.44 -3.22
CA ALA A 45 -7.29 -6.99 -3.17
C ALA A 45 -7.26 -6.46 -4.61
N ASP A 46 -8.35 -5.83 -5.04
CA ASP A 46 -8.45 -5.16 -6.34
C ASP A 46 -7.59 -3.88 -6.29
N ALA A 47 -6.29 -4.06 -6.50
CA ALA A 47 -5.34 -2.95 -6.53
C ALA A 47 -5.30 -2.35 -7.94
N LEU A 48 -5.76 -1.10 -8.09
CA LEU A 48 -5.74 -0.39 -9.37
C LEU A 48 -4.47 0.46 -9.49
N LEU A 49 -3.84 0.40 -10.67
CA LEU A 49 -2.65 1.18 -10.99
C LEU A 49 -3.01 2.21 -12.08
N SER A 50 -3.20 3.47 -11.65
CA SER A 50 -3.41 4.63 -12.54
C SER A 50 -2.32 5.67 -12.28
N MET A 51 -1.43 5.89 -13.24
CA MET A 51 -0.29 6.82 -13.12
C MET A 51 -0.63 8.21 -13.65
N GLY A 52 -0.39 9.24 -12.84
CA GLY A 52 -0.37 10.63 -13.26
C GLY A 52 0.98 11.04 -13.87
N GLU A 53 1.04 12.22 -14.46
CA GLU A 53 2.30 12.78 -14.97
C GLU A 53 3.30 13.00 -13.81
N GLY A 54 4.51 12.44 -13.95
CA GLY A 54 5.57 12.51 -12.93
C GLY A 54 5.43 11.51 -11.78
N ASP A 55 4.39 10.67 -11.76
CA ASP A 55 4.26 9.61 -10.75
C ASP A 55 5.23 8.46 -11.07
N ALA A 56 6.05 8.07 -10.10
CA ALA A 56 6.95 6.92 -10.20
C ALA A 56 6.25 5.61 -9.80
N LEU A 57 5.28 5.70 -8.88
CA LEU A 57 4.43 4.59 -8.45
C LEU A 57 3.07 5.14 -8.06
N THR A 58 2.00 4.42 -8.37
CA THR A 58 0.67 4.65 -7.78
C THR A 58 0.09 3.33 -7.34
N LEU A 59 -0.51 3.29 -6.14
CA LEU A 59 -1.27 2.17 -5.63
C LEU A 59 -2.64 2.68 -5.23
N GLU A 60 -3.70 2.05 -5.72
CA GLU A 60 -5.06 2.35 -5.30
C GLU A 60 -5.74 1.09 -4.81
N VAL A 61 -6.42 1.18 -3.67
CA VAL A 61 -7.12 0.07 -3.03
C VAL A 61 -8.55 0.50 -2.74
N GLU A 62 -9.49 -0.20 -3.36
CA GLU A 62 -10.91 -0.09 -3.04
C GLU A 62 -11.28 -1.03 -1.89
N GLY A 63 -12.23 -0.60 -1.05
CA GLY A 63 -12.67 -1.39 0.09
C GLY A 63 -11.59 -1.62 1.16
N ALA A 64 -10.68 -0.65 1.37
CA ALA A 64 -9.51 -0.77 2.25
C ALA A 64 -9.82 -1.33 3.66
N ARG A 65 -11.02 -1.04 4.19
CA ARG A 65 -11.54 -1.58 5.46
C ARG A 65 -11.51 -3.11 5.55
N ARG A 66 -11.65 -3.84 4.44
CA ARG A 66 -11.66 -5.30 4.42
C ARG A 66 -10.29 -5.92 4.69
N TYR A 67 -9.21 -5.16 4.50
CA TYR A 67 -7.83 -5.65 4.59
C TYR A 67 -7.11 -5.20 5.86
N MET A 68 -7.65 -4.19 6.54
CA MET A 68 -7.09 -3.71 7.81
C MET A 68 -7.75 -4.47 8.97
N ARG A 69 -6.92 -4.99 9.89
CA ARG A 69 -7.44 -5.63 11.11
C ARG A 69 -8.29 -4.63 11.91
N SER A 70 -9.32 -5.14 12.57
CA SER A 70 -10.48 -4.43 13.16
C SER A 70 -10.20 -3.36 14.24
N SER A 71 -8.94 -2.95 14.47
CA SER A 71 -8.56 -2.04 15.55
C SER A 71 -8.13 -0.65 15.11
N VAL A 72 -8.11 -0.32 13.82
CA VAL A 72 -7.79 1.05 13.36
C VAL A 72 -9.10 1.83 13.16
N ALA A 73 -9.33 2.85 13.97
CA ALA A 73 -10.60 3.57 14.02
C ALA A 73 -10.90 4.41 12.75
N ALA A 74 -9.86 4.89 12.05
CA ALA A 74 -10.00 5.86 10.97
C ALA A 74 -9.57 5.30 9.59
N ILE A 75 -10.15 4.15 9.20
CA ILE A 75 -9.85 3.53 7.90
C ILE A 75 -10.79 4.07 6.81
N PRO A 76 -10.23 4.66 5.73
CA PRO A 76 -11.02 5.13 4.58
C PRO A 76 -11.65 3.96 3.79
N THR A 77 -12.67 4.26 2.98
CA THR A 77 -13.28 3.29 2.07
C THR A 77 -12.36 2.99 0.88
N ARG A 78 -11.68 4.03 0.37
CA ARG A 78 -10.69 3.94 -0.72
C ARG A 78 -9.39 4.61 -0.30
N ILE A 79 -8.26 3.97 -0.62
CA ILE A 79 -6.92 4.54 -0.44
C ILE A 79 -6.26 4.69 -1.79
N ARG A 80 -5.65 5.83 -2.06
CA ARG A 80 -4.73 6.03 -3.17
C ARG A 80 -3.40 6.54 -2.65
N VAL A 81 -2.30 5.89 -2.99
CA VAL A 81 -0.93 6.30 -2.65
C VAL A 81 -0.17 6.55 -3.94
N ARG A 82 0.51 7.68 -4.03
CA ARG A 82 1.37 8.06 -5.15
C ARG A 82 2.75 8.39 -4.63
N LEU A 83 3.77 7.97 -5.37
CA LEU A 83 5.15 8.37 -5.15
C LEU A 83 5.63 9.16 -6.37
N ARG A 84 6.28 10.30 -6.13
CA ARG A 84 6.87 11.16 -7.15
C ARG A 84 8.32 11.39 -6.85
N GLU A 85 9.18 11.23 -7.86
CA GLU A 85 10.59 11.57 -7.71
C GLU A 85 10.75 13.10 -7.65
N LEU A 86 11.51 13.57 -6.67
CA LEU A 86 11.86 14.99 -6.53
C LEU A 86 13.25 15.26 -7.13
N PRO A 87 13.52 16.46 -7.66
CA PRO A 87 14.80 16.81 -8.29
C PRO A 87 16.03 16.65 -7.38
N ASN A 88 15.84 16.68 -6.06
CA ASN A 88 16.89 16.60 -5.04
C ASN A 88 17.18 15.15 -4.59
N ALA A 89 16.88 14.14 -5.41
CA ALA A 89 16.96 12.72 -5.06
C ALA A 89 16.07 12.29 -3.87
N GLY A 90 15.10 13.12 -3.50
CA GLY A 90 14.00 12.76 -2.60
C GLY A 90 12.82 12.17 -3.34
N VAL A 91 11.82 11.73 -2.59
CA VAL A 91 10.53 11.29 -3.13
C VAL A 91 9.43 11.92 -2.32
N GLU A 92 8.42 12.41 -3.01
CA GLU A 92 7.18 12.86 -2.42
C GLU A 92 6.18 11.71 -2.38
N LEU A 93 5.67 11.42 -1.19
CA LEU A 93 4.55 10.53 -0.96
C LEU A 93 3.28 11.38 -0.85
N LEU A 94 2.29 11.06 -1.68
CA LEU A 94 0.95 11.62 -1.62
C LEU A 94 -0.03 10.48 -1.38
N ALA A 95 -0.68 10.45 -0.22
CA ALA A 95 -1.74 9.50 0.09
C ALA A 95 -3.09 10.22 0.22
N GLU A 96 -4.12 9.61 -0.33
CA GLU A 96 -5.49 10.11 -0.33
C GLU A 96 -6.39 9.00 0.22
N GLY A 97 -7.18 9.33 1.24
CA GLY A 97 -8.17 8.45 1.84
C GLY A 97 -9.55 9.03 1.63
N THR A 98 -10.43 8.32 0.92
CA THR A 98 -11.84 8.76 0.78
C THR A 98 -12.67 8.16 1.89
N PHE A 99 -13.51 8.98 2.51
CA PHE A 99 -14.46 8.59 3.55
C PHE A 99 -15.89 8.73 3.04
N GLU A 100 -16.83 8.22 3.84
CA GLU A 100 -18.26 8.28 3.53
C GLU A 100 -18.80 9.70 3.60
N ASP A 101 -18.25 10.51 4.50
CA ASP A 101 -18.66 11.88 4.74
C ASP A 101 -17.48 12.73 5.24
N GLU A 102 -17.67 14.05 5.23
CA GLU A 102 -16.67 15.03 5.67
C GLU A 102 -16.37 14.97 7.18
N ALA A 103 -17.35 14.59 8.00
CA ALA A 103 -17.17 14.45 9.44
C ALA A 103 -16.15 13.33 9.75
N LYS A 104 -16.29 12.17 9.11
CA LYS A 104 -15.35 11.05 9.23
C LYS A 104 -13.96 11.39 8.70
N ALA A 105 -13.86 12.16 7.62
CA ALA A 105 -12.56 12.63 7.11
C ALA A 105 -11.86 13.55 8.14
N THR A 106 -12.63 14.42 8.79
CA THR A 106 -12.13 15.33 9.84
C THR A 106 -11.69 14.57 11.09
N ASP A 107 -12.48 13.59 11.54
CA ASP A 107 -12.11 12.70 12.64
C ASP A 107 -10.84 11.90 12.30
N ALA A 108 -10.71 11.48 11.04
CA ALA A 108 -9.52 10.80 10.55
C ALA A 108 -8.27 11.69 10.59
N VAL A 109 -8.37 12.98 10.27
CA VAL A 109 -7.25 13.94 10.44
C VAL A 109 -6.75 13.89 11.88
N THR A 110 -7.67 14.03 12.85
CA THR A 110 -7.32 14.04 14.28
C THR A 110 -6.64 12.74 14.70
N PHE A 111 -7.19 11.60 14.28
CA PHE A 111 -6.62 10.29 14.58
C PHE A 111 -5.21 10.13 13.97
N TRP A 112 -5.07 10.38 12.67
CA TRP A 112 -3.81 10.18 11.97
C TRP A 112 -2.74 11.20 12.38
N ASP A 113 -3.13 12.42 12.75
CA ASP A 113 -2.21 13.41 13.30
C ASP A 113 -1.68 13.01 14.69
N ALA A 114 -2.55 12.45 15.54
CA ALA A 114 -2.13 11.89 16.82
C ALA A 114 -1.15 10.72 16.63
N GLN A 115 -1.42 9.82 15.67
CA GLN A 115 -0.50 8.73 15.32
C GLN A 115 0.84 9.27 14.79
N ARG A 116 0.81 10.21 13.84
CA ARG A 116 1.99 10.90 13.30
C ARG A 116 2.85 11.47 14.42
N THR A 117 2.23 12.22 15.33
CA THR A 117 2.90 12.85 16.47
C THR A 117 3.48 11.82 17.43
N HIS A 118 2.75 10.73 17.70
CA HIS A 118 3.22 9.64 18.55
C HIS A 118 4.46 8.97 17.95
N PHE A 119 4.42 8.57 16.67
CA PHE A 119 5.55 7.93 16.00
C PHE A 119 6.74 8.88 15.83
N ALA A 120 6.51 10.16 15.56
CA ALA A 120 7.57 11.16 15.45
C ALA A 120 8.34 11.42 16.77
N ARG A 121 7.79 10.99 17.91
CA ARG A 121 8.43 11.04 19.23
C ARG A 121 9.05 9.70 19.66
N ASN A 122 8.79 8.63 18.92
CA ASN A 122 9.30 7.31 19.24
C ASN A 122 10.81 7.23 18.96
N LEU A 123 11.58 6.75 19.96
CA LEU A 123 13.04 6.66 19.87
C LEU A 123 13.52 5.74 18.74
N PHE A 124 12.83 4.62 18.50
CA PHE A 124 13.18 3.71 17.40
C PHE A 124 12.94 4.36 16.03
N VAL A 125 11.80 5.04 15.86
CA VAL A 125 11.50 5.79 14.62
C VAL A 125 12.51 6.92 14.39
N SER A 126 12.92 7.59 15.46
CA SER A 126 13.96 8.62 15.38
C SER A 126 15.34 8.04 15.03
N ALA A 127 15.71 6.88 15.58
CA ALA A 127 16.96 6.20 15.25
C ALA A 127 17.02 5.77 13.77
N LEU A 128 15.87 5.47 13.17
CA LEU A 128 15.73 5.15 11.75
C LEU A 128 15.70 6.39 10.83
N GLY A 129 15.81 7.60 11.38
CA GLY A 129 15.78 8.86 10.60
C GLY A 129 14.38 9.27 10.12
N LEU A 130 13.31 8.62 10.58
CA LEU A 130 11.94 8.86 10.15
C LEU A 130 11.20 9.93 10.97
N SER A 131 11.80 10.44 12.05
CA SER A 131 11.16 11.46 12.89
C SER A 131 10.97 12.80 12.17
N SER A 132 11.98 13.24 11.41
CA SER A 132 11.92 14.48 10.62
C SER A 132 10.83 14.46 9.53
N PRO A 133 10.77 13.45 8.64
CA PRO A 133 9.73 13.42 7.61
C PRO A 133 8.32 13.28 8.20
N LEU A 134 8.15 12.56 9.31
CA LEU A 134 6.85 12.49 10.00
C LEU A 134 6.42 13.83 10.57
N ARG A 135 7.33 14.66 11.08
CA ARG A 135 7.00 16.01 11.58
C ARG A 135 6.67 16.97 10.45
N ALA A 136 7.35 16.84 9.31
CA ALA A 136 7.14 17.65 8.13
C ALA A 136 5.90 17.22 7.32
N ALA A 137 5.42 15.98 7.51
CA ALA A 137 4.26 15.47 6.81
C ALA A 137 3.01 16.31 7.11
N THR A 138 2.20 16.59 6.11
CA THR A 138 0.93 17.31 6.27
C THR A 138 -0.22 16.32 6.19
N ILE A 139 -1.27 16.56 7.00
CA ILE A 139 -2.49 15.75 7.05
C ILE A 139 -3.65 16.75 7.08
N GLU A 140 -4.48 16.73 6.05
CA GLU A 140 -5.59 17.68 5.89
C GLU A 140 -6.82 16.97 5.34
N ALA A 141 -8.02 17.47 5.66
CA ALA A 141 -9.26 17.03 5.04
C ALA A 141 -9.76 18.09 4.06
N LYS A 142 -10.27 17.65 2.90
CA LYS A 142 -10.99 18.48 1.93
C LYS A 142 -12.28 17.75 1.56
N GLY A 143 -13.40 18.19 2.12
CA GLY A 143 -14.66 17.45 2.05
C GLY A 143 -14.50 16.06 2.65
N ALA A 144 -14.94 15.02 1.93
CA ALA A 144 -14.83 13.63 2.37
C ALA A 144 -13.46 12.98 2.13
N THR A 145 -12.44 13.74 1.70
CA THR A 145 -11.11 13.19 1.37
C THR A 145 -10.04 13.69 2.33
N LEU A 146 -9.32 12.75 2.93
CA LEU A 146 -8.09 12.97 3.68
C LEU A 146 -6.91 13.00 2.72
N HIS A 147 -6.09 14.03 2.80
CA HIS A 147 -4.84 14.17 2.06
C HIS A 147 -3.68 14.10 3.02
N VAL A 148 -2.71 13.24 2.72
CA VAL A 148 -1.45 13.11 3.43
C VAL A 148 -0.32 13.35 2.44
N ARG A 149 0.60 14.25 2.79
CA ARG A 149 1.79 14.51 1.99
C ARG A 149 3.02 14.42 2.88
N ALA A 150 4.03 13.69 2.42
CA ALA A 150 5.32 13.58 3.11
C ALA A 150 6.46 13.59 2.09
N GLU A 151 7.56 14.23 2.43
CA GLU A 151 8.81 14.14 1.66
C GLU A 151 9.75 13.16 2.36
N LEU A 152 10.26 12.20 1.59
CA LEU A 152 11.11 11.12 2.07
C LEU A 152 12.44 11.18 1.31
N SER A 153 13.53 10.91 2.02
CA SER A 153 14.82 10.63 1.36
C SER A 153 14.79 9.24 0.73
N ARG A 154 15.69 8.98 -0.22
CA ARG A 154 15.90 7.64 -0.79
C ARG A 154 16.11 6.57 0.29
N ASN A 155 16.94 6.85 1.29
CA ASN A 155 17.22 5.91 2.39
C ASN A 155 15.94 5.57 3.19
N ASN A 156 15.06 6.54 3.42
CA ASN A 156 13.80 6.31 4.13
C ASN A 156 12.88 5.36 3.34
N ILE A 157 12.87 5.50 2.01
CA ILE A 157 12.05 4.65 1.14
C ILE A 157 12.58 3.24 1.11
N GLU A 158 13.90 3.07 0.93
CA GLU A 158 14.54 1.76 0.94
C GLU A 158 14.24 1.02 2.24
N LEU A 159 14.36 1.72 3.38
CA LEU A 159 14.01 1.18 4.69
C LEU A 159 12.53 0.76 4.78
N ILE A 160 11.60 1.63 4.37
CA ILE A 160 10.15 1.35 4.39
C ILE A 160 9.84 0.15 3.50
N LEU A 161 10.41 0.09 2.29
CA LEU A 161 10.20 -1.01 1.35
C LEU A 161 10.77 -2.33 1.88
N SER A 162 11.97 -2.33 2.47
CA SER A 162 12.53 -3.53 3.10
C SER A 162 11.66 -4.04 4.26
N TYR A 163 11.10 -3.13 5.05
CA TYR A 163 10.18 -3.49 6.13
C TYR A 163 8.87 -4.08 5.59
N LEU A 164 8.28 -3.46 4.55
CA LEU A 164 7.07 -3.97 3.89
C LEU A 164 7.31 -5.34 3.25
N GLU A 165 8.46 -5.54 2.59
CA GLU A 165 8.84 -6.82 2.01
C GLU A 165 8.92 -7.92 3.08
N GLY A 166 9.56 -7.63 4.22
CA GLY A 166 9.61 -8.54 5.36
C GLY A 166 8.23 -8.91 5.88
N MET A 167 7.35 -7.92 6.03
CA MET A 167 5.98 -8.14 6.49
C MET A 167 5.16 -9.02 5.54
N ILE A 168 5.28 -8.79 4.23
CA ILE A 168 4.61 -9.58 3.19
C ILE A 168 5.11 -11.03 3.24
N ARG A 169 6.43 -11.22 3.37
CA ARG A 169 7.05 -12.55 3.47
C ARG A 169 6.59 -13.31 4.71
N ASP A 170 6.56 -12.65 5.86
CA ASP A 170 6.10 -13.23 7.12
C ASP A 170 4.62 -13.61 7.07
N TRP A 171 3.80 -12.74 6.47
CA TRP A 171 2.38 -13.01 6.26
C TRP A 171 2.17 -14.24 5.36
N ALA A 172 2.91 -14.33 4.26
CA ALA A 172 2.88 -15.48 3.36
C ALA A 172 3.28 -16.79 4.08
N ALA A 173 4.34 -16.75 4.90
CA ALA A 173 4.79 -17.89 5.68
C ALA A 173 3.75 -18.36 6.70
N ARG A 174 3.11 -17.45 7.44
CA ARG A 174 2.03 -17.77 8.41
C ARG A 174 0.80 -18.38 7.74
N ARG A 175 0.49 -17.96 6.52
CA ARG A 175 -0.64 -18.51 5.76
C ARG A 175 -0.33 -19.91 5.25
N ALA A 176 0.90 -20.16 4.80
CA ALA A 176 1.34 -21.49 4.37
C ALA A 176 1.29 -22.51 5.52
N THR A 177 1.71 -22.12 6.73
CA THR A 177 1.63 -22.99 7.91
C THR A 177 0.18 -23.25 8.35
N ALA A 178 -0.71 -22.26 8.28
CA ALA A 178 -2.14 -22.45 8.57
C ALA A 178 -2.85 -23.36 7.57
N ALA A 179 -2.45 -23.35 6.30
CA ALA A 179 -3.03 -24.21 5.25
C ALA A 179 -2.51 -25.66 5.28
N GLY A 180 -1.34 -25.92 5.89
CA GLY A 180 -0.74 -27.26 6.00
C GLY A 180 -1.14 -28.07 7.24
N GLY A 181 -1.98 -27.52 8.14
CA GLY A 181 -2.28 -28.10 9.45
C GLY A 181 -3.43 -29.10 9.54
N THR A 182 -4.04 -29.54 8.43
CA THR A 182 -5.29 -30.36 8.45
C THR A 182 -5.14 -31.84 8.11
N THR A 183 -3.93 -32.40 8.04
CA THR A 183 -3.75 -33.85 7.85
C THR A 183 -2.85 -34.43 8.94
N SER A 184 -3.42 -34.65 10.12
CA SER A 184 -2.88 -35.65 11.05
C SER A 184 -3.73 -36.92 10.87
N PRO A 185 -3.14 -38.06 10.44
CA PRO A 185 -3.87 -39.29 10.21
C PRO A 185 -4.30 -39.88 11.56
N SER A 186 -5.59 -40.03 11.76
CA SER A 186 -6.14 -40.87 12.82
C SER A 186 -5.71 -42.32 12.55
N SER A 187 -4.78 -42.83 13.34
CA SER A 187 -4.43 -44.25 13.39
C SER A 187 -5.69 -45.06 13.74
N PRO A 188 -6.06 -46.09 12.96
CA PRO A 188 -7.12 -47.00 13.36
C PRO A 188 -6.62 -47.90 14.49
N THR A 189 -7.25 -47.77 15.66
CA THR A 189 -7.17 -48.72 16.77
C THR A 189 -7.50 -50.12 16.26
N SER A 190 -6.48 -50.98 16.24
CA SER A 190 -6.63 -52.42 16.05
C SER A 190 -6.68 -53.05 17.44
N THR A 191 -7.77 -53.72 17.79
CA THR A 191 -7.80 -54.61 18.96
C THR A 191 -8.54 -55.90 18.57
N PRO A 192 -7.99 -57.07 18.91
CA PRO A 192 -8.46 -58.39 18.46
C PRO A 192 -9.81 -58.83 19.05
#